data_AF-A0A370LRD4-F1
#
_entry.id   AF-A0A370LRD4-F1
#
_cell.length_a   1.000
_cell.length_b   1.000
_cell.length_c   1.000
_cell.angle_alpha   90.00
_cell.angle_beta   90.00
_cell.angle_gamma   90.00
#
_symmetry.space_group_name_H-M   'P 1'
#
loop_
_entity.id
_entity.type
_entity.pdbx_description
1 polymer ?
#
loop_
_entity_poly.entity_id
_entity_poly.type
_entity_poly.pdbx_seq_one_letter_code
_entity_poly.pdbx_strand_id
1 'polypeptide(L)'
;MDKIKAFLLFYSKEAFIMNIEEIKNELKEISEELGRFPRKIDLQNLRRNDLCYQICKSKITFMEYAKMLGYKTKHRSKNYWNEETIIQEIKSIIEKEGGWPSKEDWQEKYAYLKRVIFRLNFNFKYFRNKLNITKLAKAKEIKCKQCKNIFLPPFDPNWTRQKFCSGECRENFFRLKQNERNAKRIKQPRVCPICNKTFIPNFTSKQKYCDRRCYANFRKRLDKAVRTTMSYIGCAKNGKNCHKLLGYSAEHLLSHLQSFPQWEVIQDKDWHLDHIFPVKAFIDKEIHDVKLICSLDNLQPLLAEDNATKGCKYDEQAFETWLDNHK
;
A
#
# COMPACT_ATOMS: atom_id res chain seq x y z
N MET A 1 30.62 65.06 -4.75
CA MET A 1 30.13 65.83 -5.92
C MET A 1 30.69 65.31 -7.25
N ASP A 2 31.75 64.49 -7.26
CA ASP A 2 32.41 64.07 -8.51
C ASP A 2 31.64 63.03 -9.34
N LYS A 3 30.80 62.18 -8.73
CA LYS A 3 29.93 61.26 -9.50
C LYS A 3 28.79 61.97 -10.24
N ILE A 4 28.31 63.10 -9.71
CA ILE A 4 27.26 63.91 -10.36
C ILE A 4 27.86 64.74 -11.51
N LYS A 5 29.11 65.22 -11.37
CA LYS A 5 29.84 65.87 -12.49
C LYS A 5 30.16 64.90 -13.63
N ALA A 6 30.53 63.64 -13.34
CA ALA A 6 30.71 62.60 -14.37
C ALA A 6 29.39 62.20 -15.06
N PHE A 7 28.27 62.17 -14.30
CA PHE A 7 26.95 61.89 -14.86
C PHE A 7 26.41 63.06 -15.71
N LEU A 8 26.72 64.31 -15.34
CA LEU A 8 26.32 65.50 -16.09
C LEU A 8 27.22 65.77 -17.32
N LEU A 9 28.51 65.39 -17.30
CA LEU A 9 29.38 65.40 -18.48
C LEU A 9 28.95 64.39 -19.56
N PHE A 10 28.22 63.33 -19.19
CA PHE A 10 27.61 62.40 -20.15
C PHE A 10 26.38 63.00 -20.87
N TYR A 11 25.78 64.06 -20.32
CA TYR A 11 24.55 64.68 -20.84
C TYR A 11 24.76 66.06 -21.49
N SER A 12 25.99 66.59 -21.51
CA SER A 12 26.26 67.97 -21.96
C SER A 12 27.01 68.11 -23.29
N LYS A 13 26.96 67.11 -24.18
CA LYS A 13 27.44 67.27 -25.56
C LYS A 13 26.42 66.69 -26.52
N GLU A 14 26.11 67.45 -27.55
CA GLU A 14 25.40 67.05 -28.77
C GLU A 14 25.44 65.53 -28.95
N ALA A 15 24.37 64.86 -28.51
CA ALA A 15 24.36 63.41 -28.37
C ALA A 15 24.66 62.82 -29.74
N PHE A 16 25.88 62.30 -29.92
CA PHE A 16 26.39 61.68 -31.14
C PHE A 16 25.29 60.79 -31.71
N ILE A 17 24.61 61.24 -32.76
CA ILE A 17 23.49 60.52 -33.36
C ILE A 17 24.14 59.57 -34.34
N MET A 18 24.12 58.29 -34.00
CA MET A 18 24.57 57.28 -34.94
C MET A 18 23.60 57.21 -36.11
N ASN A 19 24.13 57.10 -37.33
CA ASN A 19 23.31 56.81 -38.49
C ASN A 19 22.90 55.33 -38.52
N ILE A 20 21.96 54.98 -39.41
CA ILE A 20 21.38 53.62 -39.47
C ILE A 20 22.46 52.55 -39.75
N GLU A 21 23.46 52.85 -40.57
CA GLU A 21 24.50 51.89 -40.95
C GLU A 21 25.52 51.69 -39.82
N GLU A 22 25.86 52.74 -39.07
CA GLU A 22 26.68 52.63 -37.85
C GLU A 22 26.01 51.74 -36.80
N ILE A 23 24.71 51.94 -36.55
CA ILE A 23 23.94 51.09 -35.62
C ILE A 23 23.95 49.64 -36.10
N LYS A 24 23.80 49.43 -37.40
CA LYS A 24 23.77 48.09 -38.02
C LYS A 24 25.12 47.38 -37.92
N ASN A 25 26.23 48.08 -38.14
CA ASN A 25 27.59 47.53 -38.00
C ASN A 25 27.90 47.15 -36.55
N GLU A 26 27.59 48.03 -35.61
CA GLU A 26 27.75 47.76 -34.17
C GLU A 26 26.91 46.55 -33.72
N LEU A 27 25.65 46.47 -34.17
CA LEU A 27 24.81 45.30 -33.90
C LEU A 27 25.35 44.03 -34.56
N LYS A 28 25.98 44.13 -35.75
CA LYS A 28 26.56 42.99 -36.45
C LYS A 28 27.74 42.41 -35.67
N GLU A 29 28.67 43.25 -35.23
CA GLU A 29 29.82 42.84 -34.42
C GLU A 29 29.37 42.15 -33.13
N ILE A 30 28.43 42.75 -32.40
CA ILE A 30 27.85 42.16 -31.19
C ILE A 30 27.14 40.83 -31.51
N SER A 31 26.48 40.73 -32.66
CA SER A 31 25.79 39.48 -33.04
C SER A 31 26.75 38.35 -33.38
N GLU A 32 27.90 38.67 -34.01
CA GLU A 32 28.98 37.73 -34.29
C GLU A 32 29.61 37.22 -32.99
N GLU A 33 29.85 38.11 -32.02
CA GLU A 33 30.35 37.74 -30.69
C GLU A 33 29.37 36.83 -29.94
N LEU A 34 28.06 37.12 -29.99
CA LEU A 34 27.03 36.33 -29.30
C LEU A 34 26.62 35.05 -30.05
N GLY A 35 27.00 34.90 -31.32
CA GLY A 35 26.49 33.86 -32.22
C GLY A 35 24.97 33.95 -32.49
N ARG A 36 24.34 35.08 -32.15
CA ARG A 36 22.90 35.35 -32.35
C ARG A 36 22.65 36.85 -32.29
N PHE A 37 21.56 37.31 -32.90
CA PHE A 37 21.15 38.71 -32.76
C PHE A 37 20.92 39.08 -31.28
N PRO A 38 21.47 40.23 -30.80
CA PRO A 38 21.33 40.63 -29.41
C PRO A 38 19.86 40.88 -29.05
N ARG A 39 19.54 40.78 -27.77
CA ARG A 39 18.30 41.29 -27.18
C ARG A 39 18.64 42.55 -26.40
N LYS A 40 17.63 43.35 -26.05
CA LYS A 40 17.82 44.54 -25.21
C LYS A 40 18.61 44.24 -23.92
N ILE A 41 18.35 43.11 -23.27
CA ILE A 41 19.08 42.70 -22.06
C ILE A 41 20.57 42.39 -22.33
N ASP A 42 20.89 41.87 -23.51
CA ASP A 42 22.28 41.57 -23.87
C ASP A 42 23.07 42.87 -24.04
N LEU A 43 22.48 43.88 -24.71
CA LEU A 43 23.08 45.21 -24.81
C LEU A 43 23.25 45.88 -23.44
N GLN A 44 22.27 45.75 -22.54
CA GLN A 44 22.36 46.26 -21.18
C GLN A 44 23.51 45.61 -20.39
N ASN A 45 23.68 44.29 -20.51
CA ASN A 45 24.76 43.54 -19.85
C ASN A 45 26.13 43.92 -20.40
N LEU A 46 26.23 44.17 -21.71
CA LEU A 46 27.43 44.69 -22.38
C LEU A 46 27.66 46.19 -22.09
N ARG A 47 26.82 46.80 -21.24
CA ARG A 47 26.83 48.25 -20.94
C ARG A 47 26.66 49.14 -22.17
N ARG A 48 26.10 48.61 -23.27
CA ARG A 48 25.78 49.32 -24.51
C ARG A 48 24.38 49.95 -24.49
N ASN A 49 24.11 50.71 -23.43
CA ASN A 49 22.83 51.44 -23.29
C ASN A 49 22.69 52.58 -24.31
N ASP A 50 23.83 53.12 -24.77
CA ASP A 50 23.94 54.03 -25.91
C ASP A 50 23.24 53.43 -27.14
N LEU A 51 23.56 52.18 -27.51
CA LEU A 51 23.01 51.54 -28.70
C LEU A 51 21.49 51.30 -28.56
N CYS A 52 21.02 50.95 -27.35
CA CYS A 52 19.58 50.88 -27.07
C CYS A 52 18.87 52.21 -27.29
N TYR A 53 19.50 53.31 -26.87
CA TYR A 53 18.97 54.67 -27.07
C TYR A 53 18.99 55.07 -28.54
N GLN A 54 20.07 54.80 -29.27
CA GLN A 54 20.19 55.11 -30.71
C GLN A 54 19.16 54.35 -31.55
N ILE A 55 18.91 53.06 -31.25
CA ILE A 55 17.85 52.28 -31.91
C ILE A 55 16.47 52.87 -31.63
N CYS A 56 16.21 53.34 -30.41
CA CYS A 56 14.95 54.01 -30.09
C CYS A 56 14.80 55.33 -30.88
N LYS A 57 15.89 56.06 -31.08
CA LYS A 57 15.93 57.35 -31.77
C LYS A 57 15.81 57.22 -33.29
N SER A 58 16.32 56.14 -33.88
CA SER A 58 16.29 55.90 -35.33
C SER A 58 14.88 55.59 -35.88
N LYS A 59 13.89 55.38 -35.01
CA LYS A 59 12.51 54.95 -35.34
C LYS A 59 12.42 53.59 -36.04
N ILE A 60 13.53 52.84 -36.13
CA ILE A 60 13.55 51.48 -36.64
C ILE A 60 13.51 50.52 -35.46
N THR A 61 12.63 49.54 -35.53
CA THR A 61 12.48 48.55 -34.47
C THR A 61 13.69 47.62 -34.41
N PHE A 62 13.97 47.11 -33.22
CA PHE A 62 15.00 46.10 -32.99
C PHE A 62 14.88 44.88 -33.94
N MET A 63 13.66 44.54 -34.33
CA MET A 63 13.35 43.41 -35.22
C MET A 63 13.64 43.73 -36.70
N GLU A 64 13.47 44.98 -37.12
CA GLU A 64 13.83 45.40 -38.47
C GLU A 64 15.35 45.38 -38.66
N TYR A 65 16.12 45.82 -37.67
CA TYR A 65 17.58 45.65 -37.69
C TYR A 65 17.99 44.17 -37.77
N ALA A 66 17.32 43.29 -37.02
CA ALA A 66 17.57 41.85 -37.11
C ALA A 66 17.34 41.32 -38.54
N LYS A 67 16.24 41.72 -39.19
CA LYS A 67 15.93 41.35 -40.57
C LYS A 67 16.95 41.91 -41.56
N MET A 68 17.37 43.17 -41.39
CA MET A 68 18.40 43.81 -42.22
C MET A 68 19.74 43.07 -42.16
N LEU A 69 20.05 42.44 -41.03
CA LEU A 69 21.24 41.62 -40.83
C LEU A 69 21.03 40.13 -41.20
N GLY A 70 19.89 39.78 -41.82
CA GLY A 70 19.61 38.42 -42.27
C GLY A 70 19.19 37.44 -41.15
N TYR A 71 18.97 37.91 -39.93
CA TYR A 71 18.52 37.04 -38.84
C TYR A 71 17.03 36.72 -38.98
N LYS A 72 16.70 35.42 -38.89
CA LYS A 72 15.31 34.95 -38.85
C LYS A 72 14.66 35.34 -37.53
N THR A 73 13.88 36.41 -37.53
CA THR A 73 13.11 36.81 -36.36
C THR A 73 11.90 35.91 -36.16
N LYS A 74 11.78 35.28 -34.99
CA LYS A 74 10.55 34.56 -34.58
C LYS A 74 9.47 35.54 -34.08
N HIS A 75 9.24 36.63 -34.79
CA HIS A 75 8.15 37.53 -34.43
C HIS A 75 6.83 36.88 -34.80
N ARG A 76 5.98 36.67 -33.80
CA ARG A 76 4.63 36.16 -33.97
C ARG A 76 3.70 37.37 -34.08
N SER A 77 2.86 37.43 -35.10
CA SER A 77 1.88 38.51 -35.26
C SER A 77 0.92 38.55 -34.06
N LYS A 78 0.22 39.68 -33.84
CA LYS A 78 -0.71 39.86 -32.70
C LYS A 78 -1.77 38.75 -32.61
N ASN A 79 -2.15 38.17 -33.75
CA ASN A 79 -3.15 37.10 -33.88
C ASN A 79 -2.54 35.72 -34.16
N TYR A 80 -1.22 35.59 -34.06
CA TYR A 80 -0.56 34.30 -34.28
C TYR A 80 -1.06 33.27 -33.27
N TRP A 81 -1.19 33.66 -31.99
CA TRP A 81 -1.56 32.75 -30.92
C TRP A 81 -3.05 32.47 -30.93
N ASN A 82 -3.39 31.33 -31.51
CA ASN A 82 -4.72 30.72 -31.51
C ASN A 82 -4.57 29.24 -31.11
N GLU A 83 -5.68 28.51 -31.13
CA GLU A 83 -5.67 27.13 -30.69
C GLU A 83 -4.79 26.22 -31.58
N GLU A 84 -4.88 26.39 -32.91
CA GLU A 84 -4.18 25.60 -33.90
C GLU A 84 -2.66 25.77 -33.81
N THR A 85 -2.19 27.00 -33.67
CA THR A 85 -0.76 27.31 -33.53
C THR A 85 -0.19 26.83 -32.21
N ILE A 86 -0.97 26.88 -31.12
CA ILE A 86 -0.57 26.28 -29.84
C ILE A 86 -0.42 24.77 -29.99
N ILE A 87 -1.36 24.11 -30.67
CA ILE A 87 -1.28 22.67 -30.96
C ILE A 87 -0.01 22.33 -31.74
N GLN A 88 0.34 23.11 -32.77
CA GLN A 88 1.56 22.90 -33.56
C GLN A 88 2.83 23.06 -32.71
N GLU A 89 2.90 24.09 -31.86
CA GLU A 89 4.04 24.29 -30.96
C GLU A 89 4.17 23.16 -29.94
N ILE A 90 3.06 22.74 -29.33
CA ILE A 90 3.06 21.61 -28.40
C ILE A 90 3.53 20.33 -29.11
N LYS A 91 3.09 20.06 -30.35
CA LYS A 91 3.56 18.91 -31.14
C LYS A 91 5.08 18.94 -31.37
N SER A 92 5.62 20.09 -31.76
CA SER A 92 7.08 20.24 -31.96
C SER A 92 7.88 20.00 -30.67
N ILE A 93 7.33 20.42 -29.53
CA ILE A 93 7.94 20.19 -28.22
C ILE A 93 7.92 18.70 -27.87
N ILE A 94 6.80 18.01 -28.13
CA ILE A 94 6.67 16.58 -27.85
C ILE A 94 7.63 15.75 -28.70
N GLU A 95 7.74 16.09 -29.99
CA GLU A 95 8.67 15.43 -30.91
C GLU A 95 10.12 15.62 -30.43
N LYS A 96 10.48 16.84 -30.00
CA LYS A 96 11.82 17.15 -29.48
C LYS A 96 12.13 16.46 -28.15
N GLU A 97 11.18 16.40 -27.21
CA GLU A 97 11.40 15.87 -25.85
C GLU A 97 11.06 14.38 -25.73
N GLY A 98 10.53 13.76 -26.79
CA GLY A 98 10.07 12.36 -26.78
C GLY A 98 8.84 12.11 -25.91
N GLY A 99 8.04 13.15 -25.59
CA GLY A 99 6.86 13.01 -24.74
C GLY A 99 6.27 14.33 -24.22
N TRP A 100 5.21 14.23 -23.41
CA TRP A 100 4.60 15.42 -22.79
C TRP A 100 5.55 16.02 -21.74
N PRO A 101 5.90 17.32 -21.81
CA PRO A 101 6.84 17.92 -20.87
C PRO A 101 6.37 17.85 -19.41
N SER A 102 7.32 17.73 -18.48
CA SER A 102 7.02 17.76 -17.05
C SER A 102 6.52 19.13 -16.58
N LYS A 103 6.03 19.23 -15.35
CA LYS A 103 5.58 20.51 -14.78
C LYS A 103 6.74 21.52 -14.73
N GLU A 104 7.92 21.02 -14.40
CA GLU A 104 9.18 21.75 -14.30
C GLU A 104 9.64 22.21 -15.70
N ASP A 105 9.58 21.34 -16.71
CA ASP A 105 9.89 21.73 -18.10
C ASP A 105 8.97 22.87 -18.59
N TRP A 106 7.68 22.82 -18.27
CA TRP A 106 6.72 23.89 -18.60
C TRP A 106 6.99 25.19 -17.82
N GLN A 107 7.60 25.11 -16.64
CA GLN A 107 7.96 26.27 -15.82
C GLN A 107 9.26 26.93 -16.27
N GLU A 108 10.24 26.16 -16.69
CA GLU A 108 11.60 26.65 -16.97
C GLU A 108 11.83 26.85 -18.46
N LYS A 109 11.61 25.81 -19.28
CA LYS A 109 11.94 25.82 -20.71
C LYS A 109 10.84 26.43 -21.56
N TYR A 110 9.58 26.18 -21.21
CA TYR A 110 8.41 26.58 -22.02
C TYR A 110 7.49 27.57 -21.31
N ALA A 111 8.06 28.36 -20.39
CA ALA A 111 7.34 29.33 -19.55
C ALA A 111 6.50 30.33 -20.37
N TYR A 112 6.99 30.73 -21.56
CA TYR A 112 6.26 31.64 -22.43
C TYR A 112 5.00 31.01 -23.04
N LEU A 113 5.11 29.82 -23.63
CA LEU A 113 3.95 29.10 -24.20
C LEU A 113 2.92 28.77 -23.11
N LYS A 114 3.38 28.38 -21.92
CA LYS A 114 2.53 28.21 -20.74
C LYS A 114 1.70 29.47 -20.44
N ARG A 115 2.33 30.65 -20.39
CA ARG A 115 1.63 31.93 -20.17
C ARG A 115 0.61 32.23 -21.28
N VAL A 116 0.96 31.94 -22.54
CA VAL A 116 0.05 32.12 -23.68
C VAL A 116 -1.19 31.23 -23.55
N ILE A 117 -1.01 29.95 -23.22
CA ILE A 117 -2.10 28.98 -23.02
C ILE A 117 -3.10 29.49 -21.98
N PHE A 118 -2.61 29.92 -20.81
CA PHE A 118 -3.47 30.42 -19.74
C PHE A 118 -4.13 31.76 -20.08
N ARG A 119 -3.43 32.65 -20.78
CA ARG A 119 -4.00 33.95 -21.22
C ARG A 119 -5.18 33.77 -22.17
N LEU A 120 -5.21 32.69 -22.94
CA LEU A 120 -6.33 32.34 -23.83
C LEU A 120 -7.37 31.42 -23.15
N ASN A 121 -7.35 31.32 -21.81
CA ASN A 121 -8.25 30.49 -21.00
C ASN A 121 -8.23 28.98 -21.33
N PHE A 122 -7.18 28.50 -21.99
CA PHE A 122 -6.96 27.06 -22.14
C PHE A 122 -6.19 26.50 -20.94
N ASN A 123 -6.24 25.18 -20.79
CA ASN A 123 -5.44 24.47 -19.80
C ASN A 123 -4.70 23.30 -20.45
N PHE A 124 -3.65 22.80 -19.80
CA PHE A 124 -2.85 21.70 -20.34
C PHE A 124 -3.66 20.40 -20.53
N LYS A 125 -4.68 20.15 -19.70
CA LYS A 125 -5.55 18.97 -19.83
C LYS A 125 -6.33 18.99 -21.15
N TYR A 126 -6.79 20.17 -21.57
CA TYR A 126 -7.46 20.38 -22.86
C TYR A 126 -6.58 19.91 -24.04
N PHE A 127 -5.37 20.48 -24.16
CA PHE A 127 -4.46 20.14 -25.26
C PHE A 127 -3.97 18.69 -25.20
N ARG A 128 -3.77 18.17 -23.99
CA ARG A 128 -3.37 16.77 -23.80
C ARG A 128 -4.44 15.80 -24.33
N ASN A 129 -5.71 16.08 -24.07
CA ASN A 129 -6.82 15.29 -24.59
C ASN A 129 -6.95 15.47 -26.11
N LYS A 130 -6.85 16.71 -26.61
CA LYS A 130 -7.00 17.01 -28.05
C LYS A 130 -5.90 16.37 -28.91
N LEU A 131 -4.72 16.17 -28.36
CA LEU A 131 -3.61 15.48 -29.00
C LEU A 131 -3.63 13.96 -28.82
N ASN A 132 -4.64 13.39 -28.13
CA ASN A 132 -4.69 11.98 -27.74
C ASN A 132 -3.43 11.51 -26.98
N ILE A 133 -2.81 12.39 -26.20
CA ILE A 133 -1.63 12.06 -25.38
C ILE A 133 -2.12 11.59 -24.02
N THR A 134 -2.84 10.48 -24.05
CA THR A 134 -3.28 9.78 -22.86
C THR A 134 -2.06 9.08 -22.27
N LYS A 135 -1.36 9.82 -21.39
CA LYS A 135 -0.41 9.28 -20.41
C LYS A 135 0.98 8.86 -20.95
N LEU A 136 1.60 9.68 -21.80
CA LEU A 136 3.06 9.62 -21.95
C LEU A 136 3.75 10.19 -20.68
N ALA A 137 3.77 9.45 -19.56
CA ALA A 137 4.67 9.75 -18.45
C ALA A 137 6.07 9.25 -18.81
N LYS A 138 7.12 10.07 -18.70
CA LYS A 138 8.51 9.63 -18.94
C LYS A 138 8.75 8.27 -18.26
N ALA A 139 9.16 7.27 -19.04
CA ALA A 139 9.49 5.96 -18.50
C ALA A 139 10.56 6.14 -17.42
N LYS A 140 10.22 5.80 -16.17
CA LYS A 140 11.18 5.82 -15.07
C LYS A 140 11.88 4.47 -15.05
N GLU A 141 13.17 4.50 -14.80
CA GLU A 141 13.95 3.30 -14.52
C GLU A 141 13.43 2.60 -13.25
N ILE A 142 13.21 1.29 -13.33
CA ILE A 142 12.71 0.47 -12.23
C ILE A 142 13.71 -0.65 -11.93
N LYS A 143 13.97 -0.90 -10.64
CA LYS A 143 14.77 -2.04 -10.19
C LYS A 143 13.92 -3.32 -10.06
N CYS A 144 14.29 -4.37 -10.78
CA CYS A 144 13.59 -5.66 -10.71
C CYS A 144 13.66 -6.28 -9.31
N LYS A 145 12.52 -6.77 -8.78
CA LYS A 145 12.50 -7.43 -7.46
C LYS A 145 13.23 -8.77 -7.42
N GLN A 146 13.35 -9.46 -8.55
CA GLN A 146 14.03 -10.74 -8.68
C GLN A 146 15.52 -10.58 -8.97
N CYS A 147 15.89 -10.22 -10.20
CA CYS A 147 17.29 -10.16 -10.65
C CYS A 147 18.03 -8.88 -10.23
N LYS A 148 17.34 -7.89 -9.67
CA LYS A 148 17.89 -6.58 -9.26
C LYS A 148 18.38 -5.67 -10.40
N ASN A 149 18.28 -6.10 -11.66
CA ASN A 149 18.60 -5.25 -12.81
C ASN A 149 17.65 -4.06 -12.90
N ILE A 150 18.20 -2.94 -13.37
CA ILE A 150 17.43 -1.75 -13.72
C ILE A 150 16.88 -1.95 -15.14
N PHE A 151 15.60 -1.65 -15.35
CA PHE A 151 14.97 -1.75 -16.67
C PHE A 151 14.00 -0.58 -16.90
N LEU A 152 13.79 -0.25 -18.17
CA LEU A 152 12.78 0.70 -18.61
C LEU A 152 11.51 -0.06 -19.02
N PRO A 153 10.38 0.14 -18.33
CA PRO A 153 9.12 -0.48 -18.71
C PRO A 153 8.64 0.06 -20.07
N PRO A 154 8.13 -0.79 -20.97
CA PRO A 154 7.33 -0.37 -22.12
C PRO A 154 6.27 0.67 -21.76
N PHE A 155 6.00 1.58 -22.71
CA PHE A 155 5.16 2.75 -22.52
C PHE A 155 3.67 2.38 -22.40
N ASP A 156 3.24 1.92 -21.23
CA ASP A 156 1.84 1.67 -20.92
C ASP A 156 1.45 2.30 -19.56
N PRO A 157 0.38 3.10 -19.51
CA PRO A 157 -0.06 3.77 -18.30
C PRO A 157 -0.53 2.91 -17.13
N ASN A 158 -0.82 1.63 -17.33
CA ASN A 158 -1.17 0.71 -16.25
C ASN A 158 0.08 0.13 -15.54
N TRP A 159 1.28 0.51 -15.98
CA TRP A 159 2.53 -0.16 -15.61
C TRP A 159 3.29 0.44 -14.44
N THR A 160 2.76 1.45 -13.76
CA THR A 160 3.29 1.92 -12.47
C THR A 160 3.36 0.82 -11.39
N ARG A 161 2.77 -0.35 -11.67
CA ARG A 161 2.81 -1.57 -10.83
C ARG A 161 3.84 -2.61 -11.25
N GLN A 162 4.55 -2.46 -12.37
CA GLN A 162 5.51 -3.48 -12.82
C GLN A 162 6.70 -3.56 -11.87
N LYS A 163 6.97 -4.77 -11.38
CA LYS A 163 8.01 -5.06 -10.37
C LYS A 163 9.12 -5.96 -10.92
N PHE A 164 8.95 -6.46 -12.14
CA PHE A 164 9.79 -7.50 -12.74
C PHE A 164 10.14 -7.12 -14.18
N CYS A 165 11.40 -7.32 -14.56
CA CYS A 165 11.87 -7.03 -15.92
C CYS A 165 11.34 -8.03 -16.96
N SER A 166 10.92 -9.22 -16.52
CA SER A 166 10.37 -10.28 -17.40
C SER A 166 9.32 -11.12 -16.66
N GLY A 167 8.51 -11.86 -17.43
CA GLY A 167 7.60 -12.88 -16.90
C GLY A 167 8.34 -13.95 -16.10
N GLU A 168 9.49 -14.41 -16.61
CA GLU A 168 10.36 -15.36 -15.94
C GLU A 168 10.84 -14.88 -14.56
N CYS A 169 11.27 -13.61 -14.45
CA CYS A 169 11.66 -13.03 -13.16
C CYS A 169 10.49 -12.99 -12.17
N ARG A 170 9.27 -12.73 -12.66
CA ARG A 170 8.06 -12.75 -11.83
C ARG A 170 7.79 -14.15 -11.29
N GLU A 171 7.81 -15.16 -12.16
CA GLU A 171 7.57 -16.56 -11.81
C GLU A 171 8.63 -17.07 -10.82
N ASN A 172 9.91 -16.81 -11.09
CA ASN A 172 11.01 -17.17 -10.22
C ASN A 172 10.88 -16.56 -8.81
N PHE A 173 10.51 -15.29 -8.73
CA PHE A 173 10.28 -14.63 -7.44
C PHE A 173 9.17 -15.30 -6.62
N PHE A 174 8.03 -15.59 -7.25
CA PHE A 174 6.91 -16.22 -6.57
C PHE A 174 7.22 -17.67 -6.18
N ARG A 175 7.91 -18.43 -7.02
CA ARG A 175 8.39 -19.78 -6.72
C ARG A 175 9.31 -19.78 -5.49
N LEU A 176 10.29 -18.89 -5.43
CA LEU A 176 11.17 -18.75 -4.26
C LEU A 176 10.39 -18.39 -3.00
N LYS A 177 9.46 -17.42 -3.08
CA LYS A 177 8.63 -17.03 -1.94
C LYS A 177 7.70 -18.16 -1.47
N GLN A 178 7.21 -19.00 -2.37
CA GLN A 178 6.45 -20.19 -2.02
C GLN A 178 7.32 -21.23 -1.32
N ASN A 179 8.53 -21.47 -1.81
CA ASN A 179 9.49 -22.36 -1.17
C ASN A 179 9.87 -21.87 0.23
N GLU A 180 10.15 -20.58 0.42
CA GLU A 180 10.40 -19.99 1.75
C GLU A 180 9.21 -20.20 2.70
N ARG A 181 7.97 -20.00 2.21
CA ARG A 181 6.75 -20.23 3.00
C ARG A 181 6.58 -21.71 3.35
N ASN A 182 6.90 -22.62 2.44
CA ASN A 182 6.81 -24.06 2.65
C ASN A 182 7.91 -24.54 3.62
N ALA A 183 9.13 -24.03 3.52
CA ALA A 183 10.22 -24.33 4.44
C ALA A 183 9.89 -23.85 5.87
N LYS A 184 9.26 -22.68 6.03
CA LYS A 184 8.77 -22.23 7.35
C LYS A 184 7.60 -23.04 7.89
N ARG A 185 6.93 -23.83 7.05
CA ARG A 185 5.81 -24.70 7.43
C ARG A 185 6.26 -26.08 7.91
N ILE A 186 7.54 -26.29 8.23
CA ILE A 186 7.97 -27.52 8.93
C ILE A 186 7.05 -27.69 10.15
N LYS A 187 6.23 -28.74 10.08
CA LYS A 187 5.16 -28.94 11.05
C LYS A 187 5.79 -29.61 12.25
N GLN A 188 5.76 -28.92 13.38
CA GLN A 188 6.26 -29.49 14.62
C GLN A 188 5.45 -30.74 14.97
N PRO A 189 6.10 -31.83 15.43
CA PRO A 189 5.41 -33.00 15.93
C PRO A 189 4.53 -32.60 17.14
N ARG A 190 3.37 -33.25 17.26
CA ARG A 190 2.40 -33.03 18.33
C ARG A 190 2.01 -34.34 18.97
N VAL A 191 1.66 -34.29 20.24
CA VAL A 191 1.16 -35.44 20.98
C VAL A 191 -0.38 -35.44 20.93
N CYS A 192 -0.98 -36.57 20.54
CA CYS A 192 -2.43 -36.70 20.50
C CYS A 192 -2.99 -36.80 21.94
N PRO A 193 -3.95 -35.97 22.36
CA PRO A 193 -4.47 -35.97 23.73
C PRO A 193 -5.31 -37.20 24.12
N ILE A 194 -5.59 -38.09 23.15
CA ILE A 194 -6.49 -39.25 23.35
C ILE A 194 -5.74 -40.57 23.37
N CYS A 195 -4.65 -40.67 22.61
CA CYS A 195 -3.87 -41.91 22.49
C CYS A 195 -2.38 -41.68 22.70
N ASN A 196 -1.98 -40.45 23.03
CA ASN A 196 -0.62 -40.01 23.33
C ASN A 196 0.42 -40.27 22.23
N LYS A 197 -0.04 -40.65 21.03
CA LYS A 197 0.84 -40.83 19.87
C LYS A 197 1.35 -39.49 19.37
N THR A 198 2.66 -39.40 19.16
CA THR A 198 3.28 -38.29 18.46
C THR A 198 2.95 -38.38 16.97
N PHE A 199 2.49 -37.28 16.37
CA PHE A 199 2.10 -37.21 14.96
C PHE A 199 2.48 -35.87 14.33
N ILE A 200 2.64 -35.87 13.00
CA ILE A 200 2.85 -34.65 12.20
C ILE A 200 1.49 -34.25 11.60
N PRO A 201 0.97 -33.04 11.84
CA PRO A 201 -0.29 -32.60 11.26
C PRO A 201 -0.31 -32.70 9.73
N ASN A 202 -1.27 -33.37 9.11
CA ASN A 202 -1.25 -33.58 7.65
C ASN A 202 -1.76 -32.37 6.86
N PHE A 203 -2.71 -31.62 7.40
CA PHE A 203 -3.42 -30.59 6.63
C PHE A 203 -3.25 -29.18 7.19
N THR A 204 -3.46 -29.01 8.49
CA THR A 204 -3.45 -27.70 9.14
C THR A 204 -2.65 -27.73 10.42
N SER A 205 -2.03 -26.60 10.78
CA SER A 205 -1.47 -26.39 12.12
C SER A 205 -2.55 -26.40 13.23
N LYS A 206 -3.82 -26.63 12.90
CA LYS A 206 -4.93 -26.76 13.85
C LYS A 206 -5.27 -28.21 14.17
N GLN A 207 -4.71 -29.21 13.47
CA GLN A 207 -4.96 -30.61 13.80
C GLN A 207 -4.40 -30.94 15.19
N LYS A 208 -5.26 -31.42 16.08
CA LYS A 208 -4.94 -31.78 17.48
C LYS A 208 -4.89 -33.30 17.72
N TYR A 209 -5.62 -34.06 16.91
CA TYR A 209 -5.72 -35.50 17.03
C TYR A 209 -4.91 -36.17 15.93
N CYS A 210 -4.26 -37.30 16.24
CA CYS A 210 -3.48 -38.04 15.24
C CYS A 210 -4.33 -38.50 14.06
N ASP A 211 -5.61 -38.82 14.31
CA ASP A 211 -6.55 -39.30 13.31
C ASP A 211 -8.02 -38.93 13.64
N ARG A 212 -8.92 -39.26 12.72
CA ARG A 212 -10.37 -39.04 12.84
C ARG A 212 -11.01 -39.89 13.95
N ARG A 213 -10.42 -41.04 14.29
CA ARG A 213 -10.94 -41.96 15.31
C ARG A 213 -10.76 -41.37 16.71
N CYS A 214 -9.59 -40.83 17.01
CA CYS A 214 -9.29 -40.14 18.27
C CYS A 214 -10.21 -38.94 18.48
N TYR A 215 -10.40 -38.12 17.44
CA TYR A 215 -11.38 -37.02 17.48
C TYR A 215 -12.79 -37.51 17.80
N ALA A 216 -13.25 -38.55 17.10
CA ALA A 216 -14.58 -39.11 17.30
C ALA A 216 -14.75 -39.70 18.71
N ASN A 217 -13.73 -40.39 19.23
CA ASN A 217 -13.75 -40.96 20.58
C ASN A 217 -13.86 -39.87 21.66
N PHE A 218 -13.08 -38.79 21.56
CA PHE A 218 -13.19 -37.68 22.49
C PHE A 218 -14.58 -37.05 22.46
N ARG A 219 -15.10 -36.78 21.26
CA ARG A 219 -16.44 -36.22 21.08
C ARG A 219 -17.52 -37.14 21.64
N LYS A 220 -17.38 -38.46 21.51
CA LYS A 220 -18.30 -39.46 22.10
C LYS A 220 -18.32 -39.39 23.62
N ARG A 221 -17.18 -39.14 24.29
CA ARG A 221 -17.13 -38.99 25.76
C ARG A 221 -17.93 -37.77 26.23
N LEU A 222 -17.70 -36.61 25.62
CA LEU A 222 -18.50 -35.40 25.89
C LEU A 222 -19.99 -35.62 25.59
N ASP A 223 -20.29 -36.22 24.44
CA ASP A 223 -21.67 -36.51 24.04
C ASP A 223 -22.39 -37.48 25.00
N LYS A 224 -21.66 -38.47 25.53
CA LYS A 224 -22.16 -39.41 26.54
C LYS A 224 -22.47 -38.66 27.85
N ALA A 225 -21.56 -37.83 28.36
CA ALA A 225 -21.79 -37.05 29.57
C ALA A 225 -23.06 -36.19 29.45
N VAL A 226 -23.20 -35.44 28.35
CA VAL A 226 -24.40 -34.61 28.09
C VAL A 226 -25.67 -35.46 27.99
N ARG A 227 -25.64 -36.57 27.25
CA ARG A 227 -26.82 -37.44 27.10
C ARG A 227 -27.25 -38.05 28.43
N THR A 228 -26.30 -38.49 29.24
CA THR A 228 -26.57 -39.01 30.58
C THR A 228 -27.21 -37.92 31.43
N THR A 229 -26.62 -36.72 31.52
CA THR A 229 -27.20 -35.60 32.28
C THR A 229 -28.61 -35.25 31.81
N MET A 230 -28.83 -35.14 30.49
CA MET A 230 -30.15 -34.87 29.93
C MET A 230 -31.19 -35.94 30.29
N SER A 231 -30.81 -37.23 30.24
CA SER A 231 -31.68 -38.33 30.63
C SER A 231 -32.07 -38.25 32.11
N TYR A 232 -31.14 -37.86 32.99
CA TYR A 232 -31.40 -37.71 34.42
C TYR A 232 -32.38 -36.57 34.73
N ILE A 233 -32.35 -35.48 33.95
CA ILE A 233 -33.31 -34.37 34.09
C ILE A 233 -34.62 -34.59 33.28
N GLY A 234 -34.86 -35.80 32.78
CA GLY A 234 -36.08 -36.12 32.02
C GLY A 234 -36.16 -35.50 30.62
N CYS A 235 -35.04 -35.06 30.05
CA CYS A 235 -34.99 -34.40 28.74
C CYS A 235 -34.31 -35.28 27.66
N ALA A 236 -34.82 -35.25 26.43
CA ALA A 236 -34.16 -35.88 25.29
C ALA A 236 -33.23 -34.91 24.54
N LYS A 237 -32.09 -35.43 24.08
CA LYS A 237 -31.17 -34.65 23.24
C LYS A 237 -31.62 -34.62 21.78
N ASN A 238 -32.38 -33.59 21.40
CA ASN A 238 -32.91 -33.45 20.04
C ASN A 238 -31.90 -32.86 19.05
N GLY A 239 -30.77 -33.56 18.82
CA GLY A 239 -29.80 -33.19 17.77
C GLY A 239 -29.04 -31.87 17.99
N LYS A 240 -29.19 -31.22 19.15
CA LYS A 240 -28.47 -29.98 19.47
C LYS A 240 -26.96 -30.23 19.53
N ASN A 241 -26.20 -29.36 18.85
CA ASN A 241 -24.74 -29.32 18.94
C ASN A 241 -24.31 -29.07 20.40
N CYS A 242 -23.54 -29.99 21.02
CA CYS A 242 -23.13 -29.87 22.43
C CYS A 242 -22.54 -28.50 22.76
N HIS A 243 -21.70 -27.95 21.88
CA HIS A 243 -21.05 -26.66 22.14
C HIS A 243 -22.03 -25.49 22.23
N LYS A 244 -23.15 -25.54 21.49
CA LYS A 244 -24.19 -24.51 21.60
C LYS A 244 -24.99 -24.66 22.89
N LEU A 245 -25.19 -25.90 23.33
CA LEU A 245 -25.91 -26.20 24.57
C LEU A 245 -25.09 -25.79 25.81
N LEU A 246 -23.81 -26.12 25.83
CA LEU A 246 -22.94 -25.95 27.00
C LEU A 246 -22.21 -24.59 27.02
N GLY A 247 -22.16 -23.88 25.89
CA GLY A 247 -21.43 -22.63 25.77
C GLY A 247 -19.90 -22.78 25.65
N TYR A 248 -19.37 -24.01 25.59
CA TYR A 248 -17.96 -24.28 25.38
C TYR A 248 -17.70 -25.35 24.30
N SER A 249 -16.52 -25.28 23.68
CA SER A 249 -16.11 -26.21 22.63
C SER A 249 -15.46 -27.47 23.20
N ALA A 250 -15.31 -28.52 22.40
CA ALA A 250 -14.55 -29.70 22.79
C ALA A 250 -13.08 -29.32 23.13
N GLU A 251 -12.56 -28.28 22.49
CA GLU A 251 -11.24 -27.74 22.73
C GLU A 251 -11.11 -27.07 24.10
N HIS A 252 -12.13 -26.34 24.56
CA HIS A 252 -12.15 -25.76 25.90
C HIS A 252 -12.16 -26.86 26.96
N LEU A 253 -13.00 -27.89 26.76
CA LEU A 253 -13.03 -29.05 27.67
C LEU A 253 -11.68 -29.74 27.74
N LEU A 254 -11.05 -30.04 26.60
CA LEU A 254 -9.74 -30.68 26.63
C LEU A 254 -8.70 -29.84 27.38
N SER A 255 -8.69 -28.53 27.14
CA SER A 255 -7.73 -27.63 27.80
C SER A 255 -7.96 -27.59 29.32
N HIS A 256 -9.21 -27.64 29.75
CA HIS A 256 -9.61 -27.77 31.15
C HIS A 256 -9.19 -29.11 31.75
N LEU A 257 -9.42 -30.24 31.07
CA LEU A 257 -8.97 -31.54 31.58
C LEU A 257 -7.44 -31.62 31.70
N GLN A 258 -6.72 -30.98 30.80
CA GLN A 258 -5.25 -30.90 30.80
C GLN A 258 -4.68 -30.04 31.93
N SER A 259 -5.47 -29.16 32.56
CA SER A 259 -4.99 -28.36 33.69
C SER A 259 -5.07 -29.09 35.04
N PHE A 260 -5.71 -30.27 35.11
CA PHE A 260 -5.74 -31.07 36.32
C PHE A 260 -4.36 -31.67 36.63
N PRO A 261 -3.85 -31.59 37.88
CA PRO A 261 -2.54 -32.13 38.24
C PRO A 261 -2.35 -33.61 37.92
N GLN A 262 -3.41 -34.42 38.03
CA GLN A 262 -3.36 -35.85 37.74
C GLN A 262 -3.39 -36.18 36.24
N TRP A 263 -3.66 -35.21 35.35
CA TRP A 263 -3.89 -35.46 33.93
C TRP A 263 -2.75 -36.23 33.27
N GLU A 264 -1.51 -35.82 33.52
CA GLU A 264 -0.33 -36.46 32.92
C GLU A 264 -0.22 -37.96 33.25
N VAL A 265 -0.70 -38.36 34.43
CA VAL A 265 -0.65 -39.74 34.95
C VAL A 265 -1.81 -40.58 34.43
N ILE A 266 -2.99 -39.98 34.24
CA ILE A 266 -4.22 -40.72 33.90
C ILE A 266 -4.58 -40.68 32.42
N GLN A 267 -4.03 -39.75 31.62
CA GLN A 267 -4.41 -39.57 30.21
C GLN A 267 -4.19 -40.83 29.35
N ASP A 268 -3.22 -41.68 29.74
CA ASP A 268 -2.87 -42.95 29.09
C ASP A 268 -3.56 -44.18 29.70
N LYS A 269 -4.32 -43.99 30.77
CA LYS A 269 -5.05 -45.06 31.46
C LYS A 269 -6.52 -45.10 31.01
N ASP A 270 -7.28 -46.05 31.55
CA ASP A 270 -8.73 -46.05 31.38
C ASP A 270 -9.38 -45.02 32.31
N TRP A 271 -9.73 -43.87 31.74
CA TRP A 271 -10.32 -42.75 32.45
C TRP A 271 -11.67 -42.34 31.84
N HIS A 272 -12.54 -41.83 32.68
CA HIS A 272 -13.87 -41.32 32.34
C HIS A 272 -13.96 -39.81 32.59
N LEU A 273 -14.79 -39.15 31.77
CA LEU A 273 -15.21 -37.78 32.04
C LEU A 273 -16.29 -37.85 33.12
N ASP A 274 -15.99 -37.32 34.30
CA ASP A 274 -16.84 -37.37 35.48
C ASP A 274 -17.27 -35.96 35.92
N HIS A 275 -18.38 -35.89 36.65
CA HIS A 275 -18.80 -34.65 37.29
C HIS A 275 -18.25 -34.60 38.71
N ILE A 276 -17.61 -33.50 39.13
CA ILE A 276 -17.13 -33.29 40.50
C ILE A 276 -18.29 -33.49 41.48
N PHE A 277 -19.39 -32.78 41.28
CA PHE A 277 -20.68 -33.02 41.92
C PHE A 277 -21.60 -33.79 40.97
N PRO A 278 -22.11 -34.97 41.38
CA PRO A 278 -22.91 -35.83 40.51
C PRO A 278 -24.22 -35.13 40.13
N VAL A 279 -24.80 -35.50 38.98
CA VAL A 279 -26.08 -34.94 38.49
C VAL A 279 -27.19 -35.03 39.55
N LYS A 280 -27.16 -36.07 40.39
CA LYS A 280 -28.07 -36.24 41.53
C LYS A 280 -28.06 -35.03 42.48
N ALA A 281 -26.91 -34.44 42.79
CA ALA A 281 -26.81 -33.30 43.70
C ALA A 281 -27.63 -32.10 43.21
N PHE A 282 -27.61 -31.86 41.90
CA PHE A 282 -28.38 -30.79 41.27
C PHE A 282 -29.87 -31.09 41.26
N ILE A 283 -30.27 -32.34 40.96
CA ILE A 283 -31.67 -32.76 40.95
C ILE A 283 -32.27 -32.68 42.36
N ASP A 284 -31.52 -33.07 43.39
CA ASP A 284 -31.96 -33.01 44.79
C ASP A 284 -32.24 -31.55 45.24
N LYS A 285 -31.69 -30.54 44.55
CA LYS A 285 -31.96 -29.11 44.76
C LYS A 285 -32.83 -28.48 43.64
N GLU A 286 -33.53 -29.29 42.85
CA GLU A 286 -34.42 -28.88 41.73
C GLU A 286 -33.72 -28.06 40.62
N ILE A 287 -32.41 -28.27 40.43
CA ILE A 287 -31.62 -27.59 39.39
C ILE A 287 -31.54 -28.47 38.14
N HIS A 288 -32.11 -27.98 37.04
CA HIS A 288 -32.17 -28.70 35.76
C HIS A 288 -31.35 -28.03 34.64
N ASP A 289 -30.55 -27.00 34.95
CA ASP A 289 -29.71 -26.34 33.94
C ASP A 289 -28.52 -27.23 33.54
N VAL A 290 -28.65 -27.88 32.38
CA VAL A 290 -27.59 -28.71 31.78
C VAL A 290 -26.28 -27.97 31.62
N LYS A 291 -26.30 -26.65 31.37
CA LYS A 291 -25.10 -25.85 31.18
C LYS A 291 -24.31 -25.73 32.49
N LEU A 292 -25.01 -25.52 33.61
CA LEU A 292 -24.42 -25.46 34.94
C LEU A 292 -23.94 -26.85 35.39
N ILE A 293 -24.78 -27.88 35.23
CA ILE A 293 -24.45 -29.26 35.61
C ILE A 293 -23.21 -29.75 34.85
N CYS A 294 -23.17 -29.55 33.53
CA CYS A 294 -22.05 -29.93 32.68
C CYS A 294 -21.04 -28.79 32.46
N SER A 295 -20.94 -27.84 33.40
CA SER A 295 -19.95 -26.75 33.33
C SER A 295 -18.53 -27.30 33.40
N LEU A 296 -17.54 -26.54 32.89
CA LEU A 296 -16.14 -26.96 33.00
C LEU A 296 -15.74 -27.13 34.46
N ASP A 297 -16.12 -26.19 35.32
CA ASP A 297 -15.79 -26.20 36.75
C ASP A 297 -16.40 -27.38 37.52
N ASN A 298 -17.44 -28.03 36.97
CA ASN A 298 -18.00 -29.25 37.53
C ASN A 298 -17.54 -30.53 36.81
N LEU A 299 -16.63 -30.46 35.82
CA LEU A 299 -16.13 -31.63 35.09
C LEU A 299 -14.67 -31.90 35.42
N GLN A 300 -14.34 -33.19 35.60
CA GLN A 300 -12.99 -33.65 35.89
C GLN A 300 -12.66 -34.97 35.17
N PRO A 301 -11.37 -35.24 34.93
CA PRO A 301 -10.93 -36.56 34.49
C PRO A 301 -10.70 -37.45 35.73
N LEU A 302 -11.29 -38.64 35.72
CA LEU A 302 -11.20 -39.61 36.82
C LEU A 302 -10.93 -41.01 36.28
N LEU A 303 -10.14 -41.84 36.97
CA LEU A 303 -9.93 -43.23 36.57
C LEU A 303 -11.26 -44.00 36.60
N ALA A 304 -11.41 -44.97 35.71
CA ALA A 304 -12.65 -45.74 35.61
C ALA A 304 -13.02 -46.45 36.92
N GLU A 305 -12.02 -46.97 37.64
CA GLU A 305 -12.17 -47.63 38.96
C GLU A 305 -12.60 -46.66 40.07
N ASP A 306 -11.98 -45.47 40.13
CA ASP A 306 -12.33 -44.43 41.08
C ASP A 306 -13.73 -43.89 40.82
N ASN A 307 -14.08 -43.69 39.54
CA ASN A 307 -15.40 -43.26 39.12
C ASN A 307 -16.49 -44.26 39.50
N ALA A 308 -16.21 -45.57 39.36
CA ALA A 308 -17.12 -46.62 39.80
C ALA A 308 -17.32 -46.62 41.32
N THR A 309 -16.24 -46.40 42.08
CA THR A 309 -16.26 -46.36 43.55
C THR A 309 -16.98 -45.12 44.09
N LYS A 310 -16.80 -43.96 43.42
CA LYS A 310 -17.44 -42.69 43.76
C LYS A 310 -18.97 -42.77 43.68
N GLY A 311 -19.49 -43.32 42.58
CA GLY A 311 -20.92 -43.41 42.33
C GLY A 311 -21.61 -42.04 42.37
N CYS A 312 -22.70 -41.93 43.13
CA CYS A 312 -23.47 -40.69 43.31
C CYS A 312 -23.19 -39.97 44.63
N LYS A 313 -22.09 -40.29 45.33
CA LYS A 313 -21.74 -39.68 46.61
C LYS A 313 -21.16 -38.28 46.39
N TYR A 314 -21.54 -37.35 47.27
CA TYR A 314 -21.00 -35.99 47.31
C TYR A 314 -21.11 -35.41 48.72
N ASP A 315 -20.27 -34.43 49.03
CA ASP A 315 -20.37 -33.60 50.23
C ASP A 315 -21.35 -32.45 49.96
N GLU A 316 -22.45 -32.41 50.71
CA GLU A 316 -23.51 -31.42 50.54
C GLU A 316 -23.03 -29.99 50.85
N GLN A 317 -22.20 -29.80 51.89
CA GLN A 317 -21.71 -28.48 52.26
C GLN A 317 -20.74 -27.94 51.20
N ALA A 318 -19.88 -28.80 50.66
CA ALA A 318 -19.00 -28.44 49.55
C ALA A 318 -19.80 -28.09 48.28
N PHE A 319 -20.89 -28.83 48.01
CA PHE A 319 -21.77 -28.55 46.88
C PHE A 319 -22.48 -27.20 47.01
N GLU A 320 -23.05 -26.89 48.18
CA GLU A 320 -23.71 -25.60 48.42
C GLU A 320 -22.73 -24.43 48.28
N THR A 321 -21.54 -24.57 48.85
CA THR A 321 -20.47 -23.57 48.70
C THR A 321 -20.06 -23.39 47.24
N TRP A 322 -19.93 -24.48 46.48
CA TRP A 322 -19.63 -24.40 45.06
C TRP A 322 -20.77 -23.72 44.30
N LEU A 323 -22.02 -24.06 44.58
CA LEU A 323 -23.20 -23.51 43.91
C LEU A 323 -23.32 -22.00 44.13
N ASP A 324 -23.05 -21.51 45.34
CA ASP A 324 -23.11 -20.07 45.65
C ASP A 324 -22.06 -19.26 44.86
N ASN A 325 -20.93 -19.87 44.50
CA ASN A 325 -19.92 -19.23 43.64
C ASN A 325 -20.28 -19.23 42.14
N HIS A 326 -21.35 -19.94 41.75
CA HIS A 326 -21.77 -20.11 40.35
C HIS A 326 -23.20 -19.62 40.07
N LYS A 327 -23.86 -19.01 41.07
CA LYS A 327 -25.07 -18.18 40.90
C LYS A 327 -24.69 -16.79 40.41
#